data_AF-A0A9P6B8X6-F1
#
_entry.id   AF-A0A9P6B8X6-F1
#
_cell.length_a   1.000
_cell.length_b   1.000
_cell.length_c   1.000
_cell.angle_alpha   90.00
_cell.angle_beta   90.00
_cell.angle_gamma   90.00
#
_symmetry.space_group_name_H-M   'P 1'
#
loop_
_entity.id
_entity.type
_entity.pdbx_description
1 polymer ?
#
loop_
_entity_poly.entity_id
_entity_poly.type
_entity_poly.pdbx_seq_one_letter_code
_entity_poly.pdbx_strand_id
1 'polypeptide(L)'
;KKTLDYWKGVASEFFSQVAGSIQMTLWKDTEAKPFSITENNFPRFFFTSYNSGVKSITLTLDGVTEHVIAAGEGKVDCQEASWMFTFDTGYVITLRGPLHAIIHVVPAINPLPSPAPAHSLKFQRMVFSSNKLEKHIDLDAVIGDRKPGLPMNRRPHLPNGINGSTAMPSPTLSAGVPYPPGDPRAETRWIVIDNAQLPADPVNAFGIPEATMRSLEVSQQSHFPPRDTGRKLTAVDSKFTETFTPLDELIQMSIDQKLGPRGLCKM
;
A
#
# COMPACT_ATOMS: atom_id res chain seq x y z
N LYS A 1 -8.49 -20.80 8.94
CA LYS A 1 -8.34 -19.42 9.47
C LYS A 1 -6.87 -19.18 9.78
N LYS A 2 -6.30 -18.05 9.38
CA LYS A 2 -4.89 -17.71 9.68
C LYS A 2 -4.75 -17.36 11.17
N THR A 3 -3.82 -17.98 11.88
CA THR A 3 -3.57 -17.73 13.32
C THR A 3 -2.56 -16.60 13.50
N LEU A 4 -2.40 -16.09 14.72
CA LEU A 4 -1.36 -15.09 15.03
C LEU A 4 0.05 -15.64 14.75
N ASP A 5 0.29 -16.92 15.02
CA ASP A 5 1.61 -17.55 14.79
C ASP A 5 1.98 -17.63 13.30
N TYR A 6 1.00 -17.83 12.42
CA TYR A 6 1.21 -17.70 10.98
C TYR A 6 1.77 -16.31 10.63
N TRP A 7 1.19 -15.25 11.19
CA TRP A 7 1.64 -13.87 10.93
C TRP A 7 2.98 -13.54 11.59
N LYS A 8 3.36 -14.22 12.68
CA LYS A 8 4.72 -14.17 13.21
C LYS A 8 5.72 -14.74 12.20
N GLY A 9 5.39 -15.88 11.58
CA GLY A 9 6.19 -16.46 10.51
C GLY A 9 6.40 -15.48 9.36
N VAL A 10 5.32 -14.92 8.82
CA VAL A 10 5.38 -13.90 7.76
C VAL A 10 6.23 -12.69 8.16
N ALA A 11 6.00 -12.12 9.34
CA ALA A 11 6.80 -10.98 9.81
C ALA A 11 8.29 -11.33 9.93
N SER A 12 8.60 -12.52 10.43
CA SER A 12 9.98 -13.00 10.61
C SER A 12 10.71 -13.27 9.28
N GLU A 13 9.97 -13.59 8.23
CA GLU A 13 10.49 -13.86 6.89
C GLU A 13 10.92 -12.57 6.20
N PHE A 14 10.07 -11.54 6.22
CA PHE A 14 10.28 -10.31 5.44
C PHE A 14 10.94 -9.17 6.23
N PHE A 15 10.85 -9.14 7.56
CA PHE A 15 11.34 -8.03 8.37
C PHE A 15 12.47 -8.43 9.31
N SER A 16 13.36 -7.48 9.60
CA SER A 16 14.37 -7.64 10.63
C SER A 16 13.72 -7.84 11.99
N GLN A 17 14.15 -8.87 12.72
CA GLN A 17 13.65 -9.16 14.07
C GLN A 17 14.28 -8.28 15.16
N VAL A 18 15.35 -7.54 14.82
CA VAL A 18 16.10 -6.72 15.78
C VAL A 18 15.70 -5.24 15.71
N ALA A 19 15.49 -4.73 14.50
CA ALA A 19 15.27 -3.30 14.26
C ALA A 19 14.25 -3.02 13.14
N GLY A 20 13.39 -4.02 12.83
CA GLY A 20 12.37 -3.90 11.79
C GLY A 20 11.34 -2.83 12.13
N SER A 21 11.11 -1.86 11.24
CA SER A 21 10.08 -0.83 11.42
C SER A 21 9.33 -0.50 10.12
N ILE A 22 8.04 -0.21 10.23
CA ILE A 22 7.20 0.39 9.18
C ILE A 22 6.66 1.71 9.72
N GLN A 23 7.01 2.80 9.07
CA GLN A 23 6.45 4.12 9.31
C GLN A 23 5.44 4.43 8.21
N MET A 24 4.20 4.73 8.58
CA MET A 24 3.13 5.07 7.64
C MET A 24 2.57 6.43 7.98
N THR A 25 2.53 7.35 7.04
CA THR A 25 1.76 8.59 7.17
C THR A 25 0.54 8.51 6.28
N LEU A 26 -0.64 8.44 6.89
CA LEU A 26 -1.90 8.39 6.15
C LEU A 26 -2.49 9.80 6.06
N TRP A 27 -2.87 10.23 4.86
CA TRP A 27 -3.43 11.55 4.63
C TRP A 27 -4.91 11.47 4.29
N LYS A 28 -5.65 12.47 4.77
CA LYS A 28 -7.03 12.76 4.40
C LYS A 28 -7.17 14.27 4.26
N ASP A 29 -7.36 14.76 3.04
CA ASP A 29 -7.40 16.19 2.74
C ASP A 29 -6.13 16.91 3.26
N THR A 30 -6.26 17.67 4.35
CA THR A 30 -5.15 18.37 5.02
C THR A 30 -4.69 17.71 6.32
N GLU A 31 -5.37 16.66 6.77
CA GLU A 31 -5.06 15.93 8.00
C GLU A 31 -4.11 14.77 7.71
N ALA A 32 -3.00 14.71 8.46
CA ALA A 32 -2.02 13.63 8.39
C ALA A 32 -1.97 12.86 9.70
N LYS A 33 -1.98 11.52 9.62
CA LYS A 33 -1.89 10.64 10.78
C LYS A 33 -0.67 9.73 10.65
N PRO A 34 0.42 10.02 11.40
CA PRO A 34 1.63 9.21 11.36
C PRO A 34 1.52 7.98 12.27
N PHE A 35 2.08 6.87 11.80
CA PHE A 35 2.17 5.59 12.49
C PHE A 35 3.59 5.04 12.43
N SER A 36 4.01 4.39 13.52
CA SER A 36 5.24 3.61 13.57
C SER A 36 4.89 2.23 14.12
N ILE A 37 5.15 1.21 13.31
CA ILE A 37 4.93 -0.20 13.63
C ILE A 37 6.31 -0.81 13.78
N THR A 38 6.59 -1.35 14.95
CA THR A 38 7.85 -2.05 15.25
C THR A 38 7.70 -3.56 15.05
N GLU A 39 8.82 -4.27 15.03
CA GLU A 39 8.94 -5.71 14.79
C GLU A 39 7.99 -6.57 15.63
N ASN A 40 7.84 -6.22 16.92
CA ASN A 40 6.93 -6.91 17.83
C ASN A 40 5.45 -6.74 17.49
N ASN A 41 5.09 -5.73 16.69
CA ASN A 41 3.72 -5.39 16.35
C ASN A 41 3.31 -5.79 14.92
N PHE A 42 4.24 -6.16 14.04
CA PHE A 42 3.90 -6.62 12.68
C PHE A 42 2.89 -7.75 12.66
N PRO A 43 3.03 -8.82 13.48
CA PRO A 43 2.07 -9.92 13.42
C PRO A 43 0.65 -9.47 13.76
N ARG A 44 0.52 -8.56 14.75
CA ARG A 44 -0.77 -8.00 15.16
C ARG A 44 -1.36 -7.09 14.10
N PHE A 45 -0.55 -6.25 13.47
CA PHE A 45 -0.99 -5.39 12.37
C PHE A 45 -1.61 -6.19 11.22
N PHE A 46 -0.91 -7.23 10.74
CA PHE A 46 -1.40 -8.07 9.65
C PHE A 46 -2.60 -8.92 10.08
N PHE A 47 -2.57 -9.49 11.28
CA PHE A 47 -3.67 -10.28 11.82
C PHE A 47 -4.95 -9.46 12.00
N THR A 48 -4.86 -8.26 12.57
CA THR A 48 -6.02 -7.37 12.76
C THR A 48 -6.59 -6.93 11.42
N SER A 49 -5.74 -6.59 10.45
CA SER A 49 -6.19 -6.24 9.10
C SER A 49 -6.95 -7.40 8.44
N TYR A 50 -6.40 -8.61 8.52
CA TYR A 50 -7.05 -9.83 8.02
C TYR A 50 -8.42 -10.09 8.67
N ASN A 51 -8.51 -9.96 10.01
CA ASN A 51 -9.78 -10.12 10.72
C ASN A 51 -10.79 -9.01 10.44
N SER A 52 -10.36 -7.90 9.85
CA SER A 52 -11.22 -6.78 9.45
C SER A 52 -11.75 -6.92 8.01
N GLY A 53 -11.65 -8.12 7.42
CA GLY A 53 -12.15 -8.39 6.06
C GLY A 53 -11.10 -8.23 4.96
N VAL A 54 -9.85 -7.88 5.27
CA VAL A 54 -8.78 -7.80 4.27
C VAL A 54 -8.39 -9.20 3.81
N LYS A 55 -8.65 -9.51 2.54
CA LYS A 55 -8.28 -10.76 1.87
C LYS A 55 -6.81 -10.79 1.46
N SER A 56 -6.32 -9.67 0.93
CA SER A 56 -4.92 -9.51 0.49
C SER A 56 -4.43 -8.09 0.68
N ILE A 57 -3.12 -7.97 0.90
CA ILE A 57 -2.37 -6.73 0.93
C ILE A 57 -1.30 -6.84 -0.15
N THR A 58 -1.23 -5.88 -1.06
CA THR A 58 -0.26 -5.84 -2.15
C THR A 58 0.49 -4.52 -2.12
N LEU A 59 1.81 -4.58 -2.26
CA LEU A 59 2.66 -3.41 -2.43
C LEU A 59 3.24 -3.44 -3.84
N THR A 60 2.92 -2.42 -4.64
CA THR A 60 3.47 -2.24 -6.00
C THR A 60 4.40 -1.03 -5.98
N LEU A 61 5.55 -1.15 -6.63
CA LEU A 61 6.55 -0.10 -6.70
C LEU A 61 6.84 0.23 -8.18
N ASP A 62 6.45 1.42 -8.61
CA ASP A 62 6.69 1.89 -9.98
C ASP A 62 7.85 2.90 -9.99
N GLY A 63 8.78 2.75 -10.96
CA GLY A 63 9.92 3.67 -11.10
C GLY A 63 10.91 3.62 -9.93
N VAL A 64 11.15 2.43 -9.38
CA VAL A 64 12.07 2.22 -8.25
C VAL A 64 13.50 2.64 -8.60
N THR A 65 14.16 3.28 -7.63
CA THR A 65 15.61 3.51 -7.63
C THR A 65 16.24 2.75 -6.47
N GLU A 66 17.31 2.02 -6.76
CA GLU A 66 18.04 1.22 -5.78
C GLU A 66 19.45 1.77 -5.58
N HIS A 67 19.90 1.80 -4.32
CA HIS A 67 21.24 2.25 -3.96
C HIS A 67 21.85 1.33 -2.91
N VAL A 68 23.14 1.02 -3.02
CA VAL A 68 23.87 0.40 -1.90
C VAL A 68 24.35 1.51 -0.98
N ILE A 69 24.01 1.45 0.31
CA ILE A 69 24.43 2.48 1.28
C ILE A 69 25.68 2.01 2.03
N ALA A 70 25.72 0.74 2.41
CA ALA A 70 26.82 0.12 3.12
C ALA A 70 26.94 -1.37 2.74
N ALA A 71 28.02 -2.02 3.18
CA ALA A 71 28.18 -3.46 2.97
C ALA A 71 27.01 -4.21 3.64
N GLY A 72 26.24 -4.95 2.84
CA GLY A 72 25.06 -5.67 3.33
C GLY A 72 23.80 -4.82 3.53
N GLU A 73 23.81 -3.54 3.13
CA GLU A 73 22.65 -2.64 3.24
C GLU A 73 22.31 -1.97 1.91
N GLY A 74 21.05 -2.09 1.51
CA GLY A 74 20.47 -1.45 0.33
C GLY A 74 19.37 -0.46 0.70
N LYS A 75 19.22 0.56 -0.13
CA LYS A 75 18.13 1.53 -0.13
C LYS A 75 17.25 1.29 -1.35
N VAL A 76 15.95 1.39 -1.15
CA VAL A 76 14.95 1.38 -2.21
C VAL A 76 14.14 2.66 -2.06
N ASP A 77 14.13 3.49 -3.10
CA ASP A 77 13.36 4.73 -3.18
C ASP A 77 12.34 4.60 -4.33
N CYS A 78 11.07 4.90 -4.05
CA CYS A 78 9.99 4.87 -5.03
C CYS A 78 9.07 6.06 -4.80
N GLN A 79 8.85 6.90 -5.81
CA GLN A 79 7.97 8.08 -5.66
C GLN A 79 6.49 7.73 -5.81
N GLU A 80 6.18 6.71 -6.62
CA GLU A 80 4.81 6.30 -6.97
C GLU A 80 4.55 4.87 -6.49
N ALA A 81 4.69 4.63 -5.18
CA ALA A 81 4.33 3.35 -4.60
C ALA A 81 2.81 3.25 -4.37
N SER A 82 2.29 2.03 -4.45
CA SER A 82 0.87 1.73 -4.26
C SER A 82 0.70 0.61 -3.24
N TRP A 83 0.02 0.93 -2.14
CA TRP A 83 -0.33 0.00 -1.07
C TRP A 83 -1.82 -0.32 -1.14
N MET A 84 -2.14 -1.54 -1.57
CA MET A 84 -3.49 -1.95 -1.91
C MET A 84 -4.03 -2.97 -0.90
N PHE A 85 -5.26 -2.74 -0.42
CA PHE A 85 -6.04 -3.66 0.40
C PHE A 85 -7.24 -4.17 -0.40
N THR A 86 -7.35 -5.48 -0.58
CA THR A 86 -8.53 -6.12 -1.19
C THR A 86 -9.39 -6.72 -0.10
N PHE A 87 -10.68 -6.38 -0.08
CA PHE A 87 -11.64 -6.83 0.92
C PHE A 87 -12.52 -7.98 0.40
N ASP A 88 -13.05 -8.77 1.32
CA ASP A 88 -14.04 -9.81 1.04
C ASP A 88 -15.39 -9.24 0.54
N THR A 89 -15.69 -8.00 0.89
CA THR A 89 -16.84 -7.22 0.40
C THR A 89 -16.71 -6.78 -1.06
N GLY A 90 -15.59 -7.06 -1.73
CA GLY A 90 -15.32 -6.63 -3.10
C GLY A 90 -14.76 -5.22 -3.22
N TYR A 91 -14.58 -4.50 -2.10
CA TYR A 91 -13.86 -3.23 -2.10
C TYR A 91 -12.35 -3.45 -2.32
N VAL A 92 -11.75 -2.55 -3.09
CA VAL A 92 -10.30 -2.42 -3.25
C VAL A 92 -9.91 -1.01 -2.87
N ILE A 93 -9.07 -0.89 -1.86
CA ILE A 93 -8.59 0.40 -1.35
C ILE A 93 -7.12 0.54 -1.70
N THR A 94 -6.78 1.61 -2.39
CA THR A 94 -5.42 1.87 -2.84
C THR A 94 -4.91 3.16 -2.24
N LEU A 95 -3.85 3.06 -1.44
CA LEU A 95 -3.09 4.18 -0.92
C LEU A 95 -1.88 4.40 -1.83
N ARG A 96 -1.72 5.59 -2.41
CA ARG A 96 -0.55 5.91 -3.22
C ARG A 96 0.31 6.97 -2.57
N GLY A 97 1.62 6.90 -2.81
CA GLY A 97 2.58 7.92 -2.42
C GLY A 97 4.00 7.41 -2.36
N PRO A 98 4.96 8.22 -1.88
CA PRO A 98 6.35 7.84 -1.80
C PRO A 98 6.59 6.73 -0.78
N LEU A 99 7.51 5.83 -1.13
CA LEU A 99 8.06 4.78 -0.28
C LEU A 99 9.59 4.83 -0.28
N HIS A 100 10.15 4.75 0.93
CA HIS A 100 11.58 4.59 1.16
C HIS A 100 11.80 3.36 2.02
N ALA A 101 12.68 2.44 1.60
CA ALA A 101 13.00 1.26 2.39
C ALA A 101 14.51 1.06 2.53
N ILE A 102 14.92 0.59 3.70
CA ILE A 102 16.26 0.08 4.00
C ILE A 102 16.15 -1.43 4.14
N ILE A 103 16.94 -2.13 3.32
CA ILE A 103 16.99 -3.58 3.24
C ILE A 103 18.36 -4.02 3.75
N HIS A 104 18.37 -5.02 4.63
CA HIS A 104 19.59 -5.61 5.16
C HIS A 104 19.73 -7.06 4.70
N VAL A 105 20.96 -7.44 4.33
CA VAL A 105 21.33 -8.80 3.93
C VAL A 105 21.60 -9.63 5.19
N VAL A 106 20.76 -10.62 5.46
CA VAL A 106 20.94 -11.54 6.58
C VAL A 106 21.59 -12.84 6.08
N PRO A 107 22.82 -13.17 6.51
CA PRO A 107 23.48 -14.40 6.11
C PRO A 107 22.73 -15.62 6.65
N ALA A 108 22.71 -16.71 5.89
CA ALA A 108 22.13 -17.97 6.34
C ALA A 108 23.02 -18.59 7.44
N ILE A 109 22.42 -18.90 8.60
CA ILE A 109 23.14 -19.38 9.78
C ILE A 109 23.69 -20.81 9.59
N ASN A 110 23.17 -21.57 8.62
CA ASN A 110 23.66 -22.90 8.25
C ASN A 110 23.54 -23.10 6.72
N PRO A 111 24.63 -22.91 5.95
CA PRO A 111 24.61 -23.26 4.54
C PRO A 111 24.64 -24.79 4.39
N LEU A 112 23.47 -25.43 4.42
CA LEU A 112 23.38 -26.76 3.82
C LEU A 112 23.78 -26.67 2.35
N PRO A 113 24.34 -27.74 1.74
CA PRO A 113 24.60 -27.80 0.30
C PRO A 113 23.26 -27.83 -0.45
N SER A 114 22.65 -26.66 -0.57
CA SER A 114 21.39 -26.40 -1.26
C SER A 114 21.69 -25.35 -2.34
N PRO A 115 21.02 -25.41 -3.50
CA PRO A 115 21.13 -24.38 -4.54
C PRO A 115 20.51 -23.03 -4.14
N ALA A 116 19.96 -22.91 -2.92
CA ALA A 116 19.37 -21.66 -2.43
C ALA A 116 20.44 -20.61 -2.10
N PRO A 117 20.11 -19.30 -2.24
CA PRO A 117 21.01 -18.22 -1.89
C PRO A 117 21.41 -18.31 -0.41
N ALA A 118 22.71 -18.14 -0.14
CA ALA A 118 23.29 -18.18 1.21
C ALA A 118 22.90 -16.98 2.10
N HIS A 119 21.94 -16.16 1.67
CA HIS A 119 21.48 -14.97 2.35
C HIS A 119 19.99 -14.74 2.10
N SER A 120 19.36 -13.99 3.00
CA SER A 120 17.99 -13.50 2.87
C SER A 120 17.98 -11.98 2.95
N LEU A 121 17.10 -11.33 2.20
CA LEU A 121 16.92 -9.88 2.27
C LEU A 121 15.75 -9.58 3.20
N LYS A 122 15.95 -8.66 4.15
CA LYS A 122 14.91 -8.26 5.09
C LYS A 122 14.76 -6.75 5.17
N PHE A 123 13.53 -6.28 5.30
CA PHE A 123 13.25 -4.88 5.58
C PHE A 123 13.67 -4.56 7.01
N GLN A 124 14.62 -3.65 7.13
CA GLN A 124 14.98 -3.04 8.41
C GLN A 124 14.08 -1.82 8.67
N ARG A 125 13.86 -0.99 7.65
CA ARG A 125 13.00 0.17 7.76
C ARG A 125 12.20 0.35 6.48
N MET A 126 10.91 0.63 6.62
CA MET A 126 10.04 1.03 5.53
C MET A 126 9.34 2.31 5.95
N VAL A 127 9.34 3.33 5.10
CA VAL A 127 8.67 4.60 5.31
C VAL A 127 7.77 4.84 4.12
N PHE A 128 6.47 4.93 4.36
CA PHE A 128 5.44 5.15 3.35
C PHE A 128 4.59 6.35 3.75
N SER A 129 4.31 7.25 2.82
CA SER A 129 3.42 8.39 3.07
C SER A 129 2.37 8.45 1.97
N SER A 130 1.12 8.11 2.28
CA SER A 130 0.06 8.10 1.28
C SER A 130 -0.45 9.52 1.02
N ASN A 131 -0.25 10.07 -0.16
CA ASN A 131 -0.82 11.37 -0.54
C ASN A 131 -2.15 11.25 -1.30
N LYS A 132 -2.52 10.04 -1.71
CA LYS A 132 -3.76 9.78 -2.47
C LYS A 132 -4.44 8.50 -1.96
N LEU A 133 -5.75 8.58 -1.79
CA LEU A 133 -6.64 7.46 -1.46
C LEU A 133 -7.60 7.22 -2.63
N GLU A 134 -7.58 6.01 -3.17
CA GLU A 134 -8.54 5.56 -4.19
C GLU A 134 -9.38 4.42 -3.61
N LYS A 135 -10.68 4.44 -3.92
CA LYS A 135 -11.62 3.39 -3.54
C LYS A 135 -12.28 2.84 -4.80
N HIS A 136 -12.22 1.53 -4.96
CA HIS A 136 -12.89 0.80 -6.04
C HIS A 136 -13.79 -0.27 -5.43
N ILE A 137 -14.83 -0.64 -6.17
CA ILE A 137 -15.68 -1.77 -5.82
C ILE A 137 -15.82 -2.68 -7.04
N ASP A 138 -15.71 -3.98 -6.82
CA ASP A 138 -16.04 -4.97 -7.83
C ASP A 138 -17.53 -4.88 -8.19
N LEU A 139 -17.86 -4.86 -9.47
CA LEU A 139 -19.24 -4.85 -9.94
C LEU A 139 -20.00 -6.08 -9.45
N ASP A 140 -19.32 -7.22 -9.28
CA ASP A 140 -19.91 -8.46 -8.76
C ASP A 140 -20.25 -8.41 -7.27
N ALA A 141 -19.72 -7.43 -6.54
CA ALA A 141 -20.16 -7.14 -5.17
C ALA A 141 -21.42 -6.27 -5.11
N VAL A 142 -21.84 -5.67 -6.23
CA VAL A 142 -23.08 -4.87 -6.31
C VAL A 142 -24.27 -5.81 -6.47
N ILE A 143 -25.12 -5.88 -5.44
CA ILE A 143 -26.32 -6.71 -5.41
C ILE A 143 -27.46 -5.96 -6.09
N GLY A 144 -28.23 -6.63 -6.95
CA GLY A 144 -29.43 -6.06 -7.59
C GLY A 144 -29.84 -6.84 -8.83
N ASP A 145 -30.99 -6.49 -9.40
CA ASP A 145 -31.53 -7.15 -10.57
C ASP A 145 -30.84 -6.65 -11.83
N ARG A 146 -29.97 -7.49 -12.41
CA ARG A 146 -29.22 -7.16 -13.63
C ARG A 146 -30.09 -7.39 -14.86
N LYS A 147 -30.42 -6.32 -15.59
CA LYS A 147 -31.14 -6.38 -16.86
C LYS A 147 -30.24 -5.90 -18.00
N PRO A 148 -30.29 -6.55 -19.18
CA PRO A 148 -29.66 -6.00 -20.37
C PRO A 148 -30.26 -4.61 -20.64
N GLY A 149 -29.42 -3.59 -20.61
CA GLY A 149 -29.82 -2.24 -20.96
C GLY A 149 -30.13 -2.18 -22.44
N LEU A 150 -31.29 -1.63 -22.79
CA LEU A 150 -31.57 -1.25 -24.17
C LEU A 150 -30.54 -0.17 -24.59
N PRO A 151 -30.12 -0.14 -25.87
CA PRO A 151 -29.23 0.92 -26.35
C PRO A 151 -29.86 2.26 -26.03
N MET A 152 -29.18 3.04 -25.18
CA MET A 152 -29.72 4.27 -24.64
C MET A 152 -29.79 5.32 -25.77
N ASN A 153 -30.93 5.37 -26.47
CA ASN A 153 -31.21 6.35 -27.50
C ASN A 153 -31.57 7.72 -26.89
N ARG A 154 -30.90 8.13 -25.79
CA ARG A 154 -31.12 9.43 -25.18
C ARG A 154 -30.21 10.45 -25.83
N ARG A 155 -30.79 11.25 -26.72
CA ARG A 155 -30.25 12.58 -27.03
C ARG A 155 -30.12 13.35 -25.70
N PRO A 156 -28.99 14.04 -25.45
CA PRO A 156 -28.86 14.88 -24.27
C PRO A 156 -30.02 15.89 -24.26
N HIS A 157 -30.85 15.87 -23.24
CA HIS A 157 -31.80 16.96 -23.01
C HIS A 157 -30.99 18.20 -22.67
N LEU A 158 -30.78 19.08 -23.64
CA LEU A 158 -30.42 20.46 -23.35
C LEU A 158 -31.59 21.09 -22.56
N PRO A 159 -31.32 21.98 -21.58
CA PRO A 159 -32.36 22.73 -20.91
C PRO A 159 -33.11 23.58 -21.94
N ASN A 160 -34.44 23.45 -21.94
CA ASN A 160 -35.35 24.19 -22.82
C ASN A 160 -35.17 25.70 -22.64
N GLY A 161 -34.46 26.33 -23.59
CA GLY A 161 -34.56 27.77 -23.84
C GLY A 161 -35.86 28.07 -24.58
N ILE A 162 -36.69 28.88 -23.94
CA ILE A 162 -37.95 29.42 -24.44
C ILE A 162 -37.71 30.25 -25.71
N ASN A 163 -38.27 29.81 -26.85
CA ASN A 163 -39.00 30.63 -27.85
C ASN A 163 -38.98 30.00 -29.26
N GLY A 164 -40.14 30.06 -29.93
CA GLY A 164 -40.19 30.09 -31.40
C GLY A 164 -40.70 28.82 -32.06
N SER A 165 -42.01 28.77 -32.26
CA SER A 165 -42.75 27.95 -33.21
C SER A 165 -42.06 27.61 -34.53
N THR A 166 -42.00 26.32 -34.89
CA THR A 166 -42.38 25.79 -36.22
C THR A 166 -42.51 24.27 -36.13
N ALA A 167 -43.73 23.78 -36.35
CA ALA A 167 -44.04 22.35 -36.34
C ALA A 167 -43.37 21.67 -37.54
N MET A 168 -42.46 20.74 -37.26
CA MET A 168 -41.94 19.77 -38.23
C MET A 168 -42.61 18.41 -37.97
N PRO A 169 -42.92 17.64 -39.02
CA PRO A 169 -43.61 16.36 -38.87
C PRO A 169 -42.72 15.37 -38.13
N SER A 170 -43.30 14.69 -37.15
CA SER A 170 -42.69 13.54 -36.48
C SER A 170 -42.34 12.47 -37.52
N PRO A 171 -41.10 11.96 -37.56
CA PRO A 171 -40.84 10.70 -38.24
C PRO A 171 -41.49 9.60 -37.40
N THR A 172 -42.44 8.92 -38.02
CA THR A 172 -42.99 7.64 -37.59
C THR A 172 -41.86 6.73 -37.12
N LEU A 173 -42.02 6.18 -35.92
CA LEU A 173 -41.17 5.13 -35.35
C LEU A 173 -41.21 3.90 -36.26
N SER A 174 -40.31 3.84 -37.24
CA SER A 174 -39.97 2.63 -37.95
C SER A 174 -39.08 1.77 -37.06
N ALA A 175 -39.54 0.56 -36.81
CA ALA A 175 -38.77 -0.49 -36.18
C ALA A 175 -37.45 -0.73 -36.94
N GLY A 176 -36.34 -0.76 -36.19
CA GLY A 176 -35.09 -1.39 -36.61
C GLY A 176 -34.41 -0.81 -37.85
N VAL A 177 -33.77 0.35 -37.72
CA VAL A 177 -32.67 0.68 -38.63
C VAL A 177 -31.47 -0.17 -38.19
N PRO A 178 -30.96 -1.10 -39.02
CA PRO A 178 -29.75 -1.85 -38.71
C PRO A 178 -28.60 -0.85 -38.63
N TYR A 179 -27.86 -0.86 -37.51
CA TYR A 179 -26.60 -0.13 -37.43
C TYR A 179 -25.68 -0.65 -38.54
N PRO A 180 -24.92 0.24 -39.22
CA PRO A 180 -23.97 -0.19 -40.22
C PRO A 180 -22.95 -1.15 -39.58
N PRO A 181 -22.56 -2.23 -40.29
CA PRO A 181 -21.55 -3.16 -39.78
C PRO A 181 -20.25 -2.40 -39.52
N GLY A 182 -19.77 -2.43 -38.26
CA GLY A 182 -18.57 -1.73 -37.82
C GLY A 182 -18.80 -0.45 -37.00
N ASP A 183 -20.04 -0.11 -36.61
CA ASP A 183 -20.26 0.98 -35.66
C ASP A 183 -19.92 0.53 -34.22
N PRO A 184 -18.88 1.09 -33.58
CA PRO A 184 -18.50 0.72 -32.20
C PRO A 184 -19.61 1.00 -31.17
N ARG A 185 -20.63 1.80 -31.51
CA ARG A 185 -21.80 2.05 -30.65
C ARG A 185 -22.80 0.89 -30.64
N ALA A 186 -22.79 0.03 -31.66
CA ALA A 186 -23.66 -1.15 -31.71
C ALA A 186 -23.19 -2.26 -30.74
N GLU A 187 -21.94 -2.19 -30.26
CA GLU A 187 -21.34 -3.22 -29.41
C GLU A 187 -21.39 -2.89 -27.90
N THR A 188 -21.68 -1.65 -27.51
CA THR A 188 -21.76 -1.26 -26.10
C THR A 188 -22.99 -1.90 -25.43
N ARG A 189 -22.80 -3.06 -24.81
CA ARG A 189 -23.82 -3.72 -23.98
C ARG A 189 -23.89 -3.03 -22.62
N TRP A 190 -24.94 -2.27 -22.41
CA TRP A 190 -25.25 -1.67 -21.11
C TRP A 190 -25.84 -2.74 -20.18
N ILE A 191 -25.48 -2.68 -18.90
CA ILE A 191 -26.13 -3.47 -17.85
C ILE A 191 -26.79 -2.47 -16.90
N VAL A 192 -28.10 -2.58 -16.74
CA VAL A 192 -28.84 -1.81 -15.74
C VAL A 192 -29.01 -2.70 -14.53
N ILE A 193 -28.63 -2.19 -13.35
CA ILE A 193 -28.79 -2.90 -12.08
C ILE A 193 -29.92 -2.19 -11.33
N ASP A 194 -31.12 -2.75 -11.40
CA ASP A 194 -32.26 -2.24 -10.65
C ASP A 194 -32.08 -2.59 -9.16
N ASN A 195 -32.47 -1.67 -8.26
CA ASN A 195 -32.34 -1.83 -6.81
C ASN A 195 -30.90 -2.14 -6.35
N ALA A 196 -29.90 -1.51 -6.98
CA ALA A 196 -28.50 -1.69 -6.64
C ALA A 196 -28.22 -1.39 -5.16
N GLN A 197 -27.68 -2.36 -4.44
CA GLN A 197 -27.22 -2.26 -3.06
C GLN A 197 -25.70 -2.43 -3.01
N LEU A 198 -25.05 -1.50 -2.33
CA LEU A 198 -23.61 -1.52 -2.09
C LEU A 198 -23.33 -2.06 -0.68
N PRO A 199 -22.29 -2.89 -0.49
CA PRO A 199 -21.83 -3.26 0.84
C PRO A 199 -21.38 -2.02 1.62
N ALA A 200 -21.36 -2.14 2.96
CA ALA A 200 -20.86 -1.07 3.81
C ALA A 200 -19.37 -0.80 3.54
N ASP A 201 -18.97 0.47 3.61
CA ASP A 201 -17.58 0.89 3.45
C ASP A 201 -16.71 0.24 4.55
N PRO A 202 -15.72 -0.60 4.19
CA PRO A 202 -14.97 -1.37 5.18
C PRO A 202 -13.86 -0.56 5.85
N VAL A 203 -13.61 0.69 5.40
CA VAL A 203 -12.50 1.51 5.86
C VAL A 203 -12.96 2.86 6.38
N ASN A 204 -12.15 3.44 7.28
CA ASN A 204 -12.33 4.80 7.74
C ASN A 204 -11.87 5.83 6.69
N ALA A 205 -11.84 7.10 7.07
CA ALA A 205 -11.48 8.20 6.17
C ALA A 205 -10.00 8.20 5.74
N PHE A 206 -9.12 7.42 6.39
CA PHE A 206 -7.71 7.24 6.02
C PHE A 206 -7.46 6.00 5.16
N GLY A 207 -8.52 5.28 4.76
CA GLY A 207 -8.41 4.13 3.87
C GLY A 207 -7.94 2.83 4.55
N ILE A 208 -7.99 2.76 5.89
CA ILE A 208 -7.71 1.52 6.64
C ILE A 208 -8.91 1.11 7.49
N PRO A 209 -9.04 -0.18 7.84
CA PRO A 209 -10.11 -0.62 8.73
C PRO A 209 -10.00 0.02 10.12
N GLU A 210 -11.15 0.28 10.75
CA GLU A 210 -11.21 0.91 12.07
C GLU A 210 -10.49 0.09 13.16
N ALA A 211 -10.59 -1.24 13.12
CA ALA A 211 -9.85 -2.09 14.05
C ALA A 211 -8.32 -2.03 13.82
N THR A 212 -7.88 -1.92 12.56
CA THR A 212 -6.46 -1.71 12.23
C THR A 212 -5.98 -0.37 12.75
N MET A 213 -6.76 0.70 12.56
CA MET A 213 -6.49 2.05 13.08
C MET A 213 -6.28 2.02 14.60
N ARG A 214 -7.19 1.41 15.36
CA ARG A 214 -7.05 1.27 16.83
C ARG A 214 -5.83 0.44 17.22
N SER A 215 -5.54 -0.65 16.49
CA SER A 215 -4.35 -1.46 16.75
C SER A 215 -3.06 -0.67 16.58
N LEU A 216 -3.01 0.25 15.62
CA LEU A 216 -1.87 1.13 15.41
C LEU A 216 -1.73 2.15 16.55
N GLU A 217 -2.82 2.76 17.01
CA GLU A 217 -2.82 3.72 18.13
C GLU A 217 -2.31 3.09 19.44
N VAL A 218 -2.77 1.88 19.77
CA VAL A 218 -2.31 1.15 20.97
C VAL A 218 -0.82 0.83 20.87
N SER A 219 -0.33 0.46 19.69
CA SER A 219 1.09 0.14 19.49
C SER A 219 1.99 1.35 19.74
N GLN A 220 1.56 2.56 19.38
CA GLN A 220 2.31 3.79 19.65
C GLN A 220 2.40 4.11 21.15
N GLN A 221 1.31 3.91 21.89
CA GLN A 221 1.28 4.16 23.32
C GLN A 221 2.19 3.22 24.09
N SER A 222 2.43 2.01 23.58
CA SER A 222 3.37 1.07 24.21
C SER A 222 4.84 1.44 24.00
N HIS A 223 5.14 2.37 23.09
CA HIS A 223 6.47 2.88 22.81
C HIS A 223 6.71 4.20 23.56
N PHE A 224 6.49 4.21 24.88
CA PHE A 224 7.06 5.26 25.71
C PHE A 224 8.59 5.04 25.74
N PRO A 225 9.42 6.04 25.40
CA PRO A 225 10.82 5.98 25.79
C PRO A 225 10.86 5.81 27.32
N PRO A 226 11.86 5.10 27.88
CA PRO A 226 12.02 5.04 29.32
C PRO A 226 11.98 6.47 29.85
N ARG A 227 11.01 6.75 30.73
CA ARG A 227 10.94 8.04 31.43
C ARG A 227 12.31 8.26 32.04
N ASP A 228 13.04 9.23 31.51
CA ASP A 228 14.31 9.67 32.05
C ASP A 228 13.99 10.31 33.40
N THR A 229 13.94 9.49 34.45
CA THR A 229 13.73 9.95 35.82
C THR A 229 15.00 10.61 36.29
N GLY A 230 15.13 11.89 35.96
CA GLY A 230 16.00 12.81 36.68
C GLY A 230 17.08 13.47 35.84
N ARG A 231 16.74 14.57 35.17
CA ARG A 231 17.68 15.68 35.01
C ARG A 231 17.01 16.99 35.38
N LYS A 232 17.47 17.57 36.49
CA LYS A 232 17.26 18.97 36.86
C LYS A 232 17.84 19.84 35.74
N LEU A 233 17.04 20.81 35.30
CA LEU A 233 17.47 21.91 34.45
C LEU A 233 18.53 22.74 35.19
N THR A 234 19.76 22.71 34.68
CA THR A 234 20.67 23.85 34.74
C THR A 234 21.34 24.00 33.39
N ALA A 235 21.29 25.23 32.88
CA ALA A 235 21.92 25.65 31.64
C ALA A 235 23.45 25.76 31.79
N VAL A 236 24.09 25.84 30.61
CA VAL A 236 25.45 26.34 30.31
C VAL A 236 26.55 25.26 30.13
N ASP A 237 27.02 25.24 28.89
CA ASP A 237 28.34 24.89 28.33
C ASP A 237 28.92 23.47 28.29
N SER A 238 29.22 23.09 27.04
CA SER A 238 30.54 22.67 26.52
C SER A 238 31.29 21.47 27.12
N LYS A 239 31.48 20.48 26.24
CA LYS A 239 32.56 19.46 26.18
C LYS A 239 32.62 18.39 27.28
N PHE A 240 32.33 17.15 26.89
CA PHE A 240 33.16 16.00 27.30
C PHE A 240 33.11 14.87 26.27
N THR A 241 34.31 14.51 25.83
CA THR A 241 34.76 13.33 25.08
C THR A 241 34.57 12.04 25.86
N GLU A 242 34.23 10.94 25.17
CA GLU A 242 34.80 9.61 25.47
C GLU A 242 34.69 8.67 24.26
N THR A 243 35.85 8.48 23.62
CA THR A 243 36.39 7.28 22.96
C THR A 243 35.44 6.25 22.33
N PHE A 244 35.34 6.28 21.00
CA PHE A 244 35.06 5.11 20.18
C PHE A 244 36.37 4.59 19.56
N THR A 245 36.55 3.27 19.60
CA THR A 245 37.65 2.54 18.96
C THR A 245 37.70 2.81 17.45
N PRO A 246 38.88 2.89 16.81
CA PRO A 246 38.99 3.32 15.42
C PRO A 246 38.42 2.29 14.45
N LEU A 247 37.58 2.78 13.53
CA LEU A 247 36.97 2.08 12.40
C LEU A 247 38.00 1.49 11.41
N ASP A 248 39.30 1.73 11.62
CA ASP A 248 40.38 1.33 10.73
C ASP A 248 40.66 -0.20 10.75
N GLU A 249 40.35 -0.90 11.84
CA GLU A 249 40.48 -2.38 11.88
C GLU A 249 39.42 -3.11 11.04
N LEU A 250 38.24 -2.52 10.85
CA LEU A 250 37.16 -3.11 10.04
C LEU A 250 37.32 -2.83 8.54
N ILE A 251 37.99 -1.72 8.18
CA ILE A 251 38.31 -1.39 6.79
C ILE A 251 39.41 -2.34 6.26
N GLN A 252 40.34 -2.76 7.11
CA GLN A 252 41.40 -3.69 6.72
C GLN A 252 40.86 -5.11 6.40
N MET A 253 39.80 -5.57 7.08
CA MET A 253 39.14 -6.86 6.77
C MET A 253 38.36 -6.85 5.44
N SER A 254 37.88 -5.69 4.99
CA SER A 254 37.12 -5.55 3.73
C SER A 254 38.04 -5.58 2.50
N ILE A 255 39.26 -5.03 2.64
CA ILE A 255 40.26 -4.98 1.55
C ILE A 255 40.80 -6.38 1.22
N ASP A 256 40.94 -7.27 2.22
CA ASP A 256 41.51 -8.61 2.03
C ASP A 256 40.59 -9.59 1.29
N GLN A 257 39.28 -9.32 1.20
CA GLN A 257 38.32 -10.29 0.65
C GLN A 257 37.97 -10.14 -0.84
N LYS A 258 38.50 -9.13 -1.55
CA LYS A 258 38.37 -8.97 -3.03
C LYS A 258 36.96 -9.21 -3.62
N LEU A 259 35.89 -8.82 -2.93
CA LEU A 259 34.53 -8.96 -3.46
C LEU A 259 34.14 -7.72 -4.28
N GLY A 260 34.59 -7.69 -5.55
CA GLY A 260 34.13 -6.73 -6.54
C GLY A 260 32.77 -7.14 -7.15
N PRO A 261 31.92 -6.18 -7.57
CA PRO A 261 30.56 -6.46 -8.00
C PRO A 261 30.50 -6.78 -9.50
N ARG A 262 29.85 -7.89 -9.88
CA ARG A 262 29.30 -8.07 -11.23
C ARG A 262 27.99 -8.82 -11.17
N GLY A 263 26.98 -8.22 -11.80
CA GLY A 263 25.83 -8.96 -12.33
C GLY A 263 24.49 -8.35 -11.97
N LEU A 264 24.02 -7.43 -12.83
CA LEU A 264 22.62 -7.06 -12.96
C LEU A 264 21.73 -8.30 -13.15
N CYS A 265 20.53 -8.30 -12.55
CA CYS A 265 19.37 -8.97 -13.12
C CYS A 265 18.14 -8.08 -13.04
N LYS A 266 17.50 -7.90 -14.19
CA LYS A 266 16.17 -7.31 -14.37
C LYS A 266 15.12 -8.35 -13.96
N MET A 267 14.05 -7.91 -13.29
CA MET A 267 12.74 -8.56 -13.37
C MET A 267 11.92 -7.87 -14.46
#